data_AF-A0A6L8M042-F1
#
_entry.id   AF-A0A6L8M042-F1
#
_cell.length_a   1.000
_cell.length_b   1.000
_cell.length_c   1.000
_cell.angle_alpha   90.00
_cell.angle_beta   90.00
_cell.angle_gamma   90.00
#
_symmetry.space_group_name_H-M   'P 1'
#
loop_
_entity.id
_entity.type
_entity.pdbx_description
1 polymer ?
#
loop_
_entity_poly.entity_id
_entity_poly.type
_entity_poly.pdbx_seq_one_letter_code
_entity_poly.pdbx_strand_id
1 'polypeptide(L)'
;MKLFHFRQVFISTAVLFIILFCSAYLLDVYLVFPFFAFFAYSSLIAGLLWALTLAKKRSQFIVTAIGLIFLGTFASVDILLASDNAIEAFMRLPNHDISRDTLRSLTQVLLVLVNIFTGSLASNVLFQGLCKTLDSK
;
A
#
# COMPACT_ATOMS: atom_id res chain seq x y z
N MET A 1 -20.60 0.87 21.77
CA MET A 1 -19.56 0.63 20.74
C MET A 1 -18.72 -0.56 21.17
N LYS A 2 -18.64 -1.64 20.38
CA LYS A 2 -17.71 -2.75 20.66
C LYS A 2 -16.27 -2.24 20.48
N LEU A 3 -15.42 -2.42 21.49
CA LEU A 3 -14.01 -2.01 21.45
C LEU A 3 -13.26 -2.98 20.51
N PHE A 4 -12.94 -2.53 19.30
CA PHE A 4 -12.12 -3.33 18.39
C PHE A 4 -10.72 -3.53 18.97
N HIS A 5 -10.19 -4.75 18.83
CA HIS A 5 -8.84 -5.08 19.30
C HIS A 5 -7.85 -5.01 18.15
N PHE A 6 -6.60 -4.60 18.43
CA PHE A 6 -5.49 -4.58 17.46
C PHE A 6 -5.47 -5.82 16.56
N ARG A 7 -5.53 -7.01 17.20
CA ARG A 7 -5.43 -8.29 16.49
C ARG A 7 -6.55 -8.47 15.46
N GLN A 8 -7.77 -8.02 15.77
CA GLN A 8 -8.90 -8.14 14.87
C GLN A 8 -8.70 -7.24 13.65
N VAL A 9 -8.38 -5.96 13.87
CA VAL A 9 -8.19 -5.00 12.77
C VAL A 9 -7.00 -5.40 11.88
N PHE A 10 -5.89 -5.83 12.49
CA PHE A 10 -4.72 -6.29 11.75
C PHE A 10 -5.01 -7.53 10.91
N ILE A 11 -5.64 -8.57 11.50
CA ILE A 11 -6.00 -9.79 10.76
C ILE A 11 -7.01 -9.47 9.66
N SER A 12 -8.04 -8.67 9.93
CA SER A 12 -9.00 -8.26 8.91
C SER A 12 -8.33 -7.53 7.75
N THR A 13 -7.33 -6.68 8.03
CA THR A 13 -6.55 -5.98 7.00
C THR A 13 -5.70 -6.96 6.20
N ALA A 14 -5.06 -7.94 6.85
CA ALA A 14 -4.28 -8.97 6.16
C ALA A 14 -5.17 -9.88 5.29
N VAL A 15 -6.36 -10.25 5.77
CA VAL A 15 -7.33 -11.02 4.98
C VAL A 15 -7.83 -10.19 3.79
N LEU A 16 -8.12 -8.90 4.02
CA LEU A 16 -8.50 -7.99 2.94
C LEU A 16 -7.38 -7.87 1.89
N PHE A 17 -6.10 -7.84 2.30
CA PHE A 17 -4.98 -7.86 1.37
C PHE A 17 -5.00 -9.09 0.49
N ILE A 18 -5.17 -10.28 1.08
CA ILE A 18 -5.25 -11.55 0.32
C ILE A 18 -6.42 -11.52 -0.67
N ILE A 19 -7.61 -11.08 -0.23
CA ILE A 19 -8.79 -11.01 -1.10
C ILE A 19 -8.55 -10.05 -2.26
N LEU A 20 -8.05 -8.84 -1.99
CA LEU A 20 -7.78 -7.83 -3.01
C LEU A 20 -6.70 -8.30 -3.99
N PHE A 21 -5.62 -8.89 -3.48
CA PHE A 21 -4.53 -9.42 -4.30
C PHE A 21 -5.00 -10.57 -5.19
N CYS A 22 -5.72 -11.55 -4.63
CA CYS A 22 -6.30 -12.64 -5.42
C CYS A 22 -7.30 -12.12 -6.45
N SER A 23 -8.14 -11.14 -6.10
CA SER A 23 -9.08 -10.56 -7.06
C SER A 23 -8.36 -9.82 -8.19
N ALA A 24 -7.29 -9.07 -7.89
CA ALA A 24 -6.50 -8.38 -8.92
C ALA A 24 -5.88 -9.37 -9.91
N TYR A 25 -5.31 -10.46 -9.41
CA TYR A 25 -4.54 -11.42 -10.21
C TYR A 25 -5.41 -12.45 -10.94
N LEU A 26 -6.49 -12.94 -10.33
CA LEU A 26 -7.32 -14.01 -10.90
C LEU A 26 -8.43 -13.48 -11.82
N LEU A 27 -8.89 -12.25 -11.62
CA LEU A 27 -10.05 -11.68 -12.30
C LEU A 27 -9.70 -10.48 -13.19
N ASP A 28 -8.41 -10.15 -13.32
CA ASP A 28 -7.91 -9.00 -14.08
C ASP A 28 -8.70 -7.71 -13.82
N VAL A 29 -9.05 -7.46 -12.56
CA VAL A 29 -10.00 -6.38 -12.16
C VAL A 29 -9.52 -5.00 -12.63
N TYR A 30 -8.21 -4.82 -12.82
CA TYR A 30 -7.62 -3.59 -13.36
C TYR A 30 -8.07 -3.25 -14.78
N LEU A 31 -8.51 -4.23 -15.58
CA LEU A 31 -9.09 -3.99 -16.91
C LEU A 31 -10.48 -3.34 -16.83
N VAL A 32 -11.25 -3.66 -15.79
CA VAL A 32 -12.64 -3.17 -15.63
C VAL A 32 -12.70 -1.93 -14.73
N PHE A 33 -11.84 -1.86 -13.72
CA PHE A 33 -11.78 -0.75 -12.78
C PHE A 33 -10.34 -0.22 -12.64
N PRO A 34 -9.94 0.79 -13.43
CA PRO A 34 -8.57 1.28 -13.49
C PRO A 34 -8.04 1.84 -12.15
N PHE A 35 -8.94 2.33 -11.29
CA PHE A 35 -8.61 2.86 -9.96
C PHE A 35 -8.54 1.78 -8.88
N PHE A 36 -8.74 0.50 -9.22
CA PHE A 36 -8.79 -0.60 -8.26
C PHE A 36 -7.55 -0.63 -7.36
N ALA A 37 -6.35 -0.58 -7.94
CA ALA A 37 -5.11 -0.62 -7.19
C ALA A 37 -5.02 0.53 -6.19
N PHE A 38 -5.37 1.76 -6.60
CA PHE A 38 -5.37 2.93 -5.72
C PHE A 38 -6.31 2.74 -4.52
N PHE A 39 -7.55 2.28 -4.75
CA PHE A 39 -8.51 2.02 -3.68
C PHE A 39 -8.10 0.86 -2.78
N ALA A 40 -7.57 -0.22 -3.36
CA ALA A 40 -7.09 -1.38 -2.64
C ALA A 40 -5.95 -0.99 -1.68
N TYR A 41 -4.89 -0.39 -2.20
CA TYR A 41 -3.73 0.01 -1.39
C TYR A 41 -4.08 1.08 -0.35
N SER A 42 -4.90 2.08 -0.71
CA SER A 42 -5.34 3.12 0.24
C SER A 42 -6.14 2.51 1.40
N SER A 43 -7.06 1.58 1.10
CA SER A 43 -7.88 0.90 2.11
C SER A 43 -7.03 0.04 3.06
N LEU A 44 -6.00 -0.63 2.52
CA LEU A 44 -5.09 -1.44 3.32
C LEU A 44 -4.15 -0.58 4.20
N ILE A 45 -3.65 0.54 3.68
CA ILE A 45 -2.90 1.52 4.47
C ILE A 45 -3.77 2.05 5.60
N ALA A 46 -5.02 2.44 5.29
CA ALA A 46 -5.97 2.89 6.30
C ALA A 46 -6.24 1.82 7.37
N GLY A 47 -6.38 0.55 6.97
CA GLY A 47 -6.54 -0.59 7.88
C GLY A 47 -5.33 -0.79 8.81
N LEU A 48 -4.10 -0.69 8.28
CA LEU A 48 -2.87 -0.76 9.07
C LEU A 48 -2.72 0.44 10.00
N LEU A 49 -3.04 1.65 9.55
CA LEU A 49 -3.04 2.84 10.41
C LEU A 49 -4.11 2.76 11.49
N TRP A 50 -5.27 2.16 11.20
CA TRP A 50 -6.27 1.89 12.24
C TRP A 50 -5.79 0.82 13.22
N ALA A 51 -5.15 -0.25 12.76
CA ALA A 51 -4.52 -1.21 13.65
C ALA A 51 -3.50 -0.50 14.56
N LEU A 52 -2.70 0.43 14.02
CA LEU A 52 -1.73 1.21 14.77
C LEU A 52 -2.35 2.03 15.91
N THR A 53 -3.49 2.68 15.70
CA THR A 53 -4.14 3.48 16.78
C THR A 53 -4.60 2.61 17.95
N LEU A 54 -4.75 1.30 17.74
CA LEU A 54 -5.10 0.31 18.76
C LEU A 54 -3.87 -0.40 19.36
N ALA A 55 -2.66 -0.10 18.86
CA ALA A 55 -1.44 -0.80 19.27
C ALA A 55 -1.00 -0.38 20.68
N LYS A 56 -0.94 -1.35 21.58
CA LYS A 56 -0.49 -1.17 22.97
C LYS A 56 0.92 -1.68 23.20
N LYS A 57 1.29 -2.79 22.57
CA LYS A 57 2.58 -3.49 22.78
C LYS A 57 3.60 -3.12 21.71
N ARG A 58 4.89 -3.04 22.06
CA ARG A 58 6.01 -2.82 21.11
C ARG A 58 5.96 -3.72 19.88
N SER A 59 5.71 -5.02 20.06
CA SER A 59 5.57 -5.98 18.95
C SER A 59 4.48 -5.60 17.94
N GLN A 60 3.38 -4.97 18.37
CA GLN A 60 2.29 -4.56 17.49
C GLN A 60 2.68 -3.40 16.57
N PHE A 61 3.49 -2.46 17.06
CA PHE A 61 4.08 -1.39 16.24
C PHE A 61 5.03 -1.97 15.21
N ILE A 62 5.94 -2.86 15.63
CA ILE A 62 6.92 -3.50 14.73
C ILE A 62 6.21 -4.27 13.61
N VAL A 63 5.21 -5.09 13.94
CA VAL A 63 4.44 -5.86 12.94
C VAL A 63 3.67 -4.95 12.00
N THR A 64 3.13 -3.83 12.49
CA THR A 64 2.45 -2.85 11.63
C THR A 64 3.42 -2.14 10.69
N ALA A 65 4.62 -1.78 11.16
CA ALA A 65 5.68 -1.23 10.32
C ALA A 65 6.10 -2.21 9.21
N ILE A 66 6.30 -3.49 9.55
CA ILE A 66 6.60 -4.54 8.58
C ILE A 66 5.47 -4.63 7.54
N GLY A 67 4.20 -4.62 7.97
CA GLY A 67 3.05 -4.63 7.07
C GLY A 67 3.07 -3.45 6.08
N LEU A 68 3.40 -2.24 6.55
CA LEU A 68 3.51 -1.06 5.68
C LEU A 68 4.66 -1.17 4.67
N ILE A 69 5.81 -1.75 5.06
CA ILE A 69 6.94 -2.01 4.16
C ILE A 69 6.54 -2.99 3.05
N PHE A 70 5.93 -4.11 3.43
CA PHE A 70 5.45 -5.10 2.45
C PHE A 70 4.47 -4.45 1.49
N LEU A 71 3.52 -3.67 2.00
CA LEU A 71 2.50 -3.05 1.18
C LEU A 71 3.07 -2.01 0.21
N GLY A 72 4.01 -1.18 0.63
CA GLY A 72 4.71 -0.25 -0.26
C GLY A 72 5.53 -0.97 -1.34
N THR A 73 6.13 -2.11 -0.98
CA THR A 73 6.87 -2.95 -1.92
C THR A 73 5.95 -3.53 -2.99
N PHE A 74 4.83 -4.16 -2.58
CA PHE A 74 3.86 -4.73 -3.53
C PHE A 74 3.22 -3.65 -4.40
N ALA A 75 2.85 -2.50 -3.83
CA ALA A 75 2.34 -1.38 -4.61
C ALA A 75 3.33 -0.91 -5.69
N SER A 76 4.63 -0.87 -5.35
CA SER A 76 5.68 -0.50 -6.31
C SER A 76 5.84 -1.52 -7.44
N VAL A 77 5.80 -2.82 -7.10
CA VAL A 77 5.86 -3.90 -8.08
C VAL A 77 4.65 -3.84 -9.02
N ASP A 78 3.46 -3.66 -8.48
CA ASP A 78 2.24 -3.53 -9.28
C ASP A 78 2.28 -2.32 -10.21
N ILE A 79 2.76 -1.16 -9.73
CA ILE A 79 2.94 0.04 -10.57
C ILE A 79 3.90 -0.24 -11.72
N LEU A 80 5.04 -0.89 -11.47
CA LEU A 80 6.03 -1.23 -12.50
C LEU A 80 5.47 -2.20 -13.54
N LEU A 81 4.75 -3.24 -13.11
CA LEU A 81 4.16 -4.23 -14.01
C LEU A 81 3.03 -3.64 -14.85
N ALA A 82 2.21 -2.77 -14.26
CA ALA A 82 1.09 -2.14 -14.95
C ALA A 82 1.52 -0.98 -15.86
N SER A 83 2.67 -0.34 -15.58
CA SER A 83 3.05 0.89 -16.28
C SER A 83 3.30 0.70 -17.77
N ASP A 84 3.93 -0.39 -18.18
CA ASP A 84 4.24 -0.61 -19.60
C ASP A 84 2.96 -0.77 -20.42
N ASN A 85 2.00 -1.55 -19.92
CA ASN A 85 0.69 -1.75 -20.54
C ASN A 85 -0.13 -0.45 -20.56
N ALA A 86 -0.10 0.32 -19.47
CA ALA A 86 -0.81 1.60 -19.37
C ALA A 86 -0.24 2.64 -20.34
N ILE A 87 1.09 2.72 -20.45
CA ILE A 87 1.78 3.59 -21.40
C ILE A 87 1.43 3.18 -22.83
N GLU A 88 1.47 1.90 -23.15
CA GLU A 88 1.13 1.43 -24.50
C GLU A 88 -0.33 1.73 -24.85
N ALA A 89 -1.26 1.52 -23.93
CA ALA A 89 -2.67 1.88 -24.11
C ALA A 89 -2.85 3.40 -24.33
N PHE A 90 -2.13 4.23 -23.58
CA PHE A 90 -2.19 5.70 -23.74
C PHE A 90 -1.65 6.16 -25.10
N MET A 91 -0.54 5.57 -25.57
CA MET A 91 0.05 5.89 -26.88
C MET A 91 -0.86 5.51 -28.06
N ARG A 92 -1.83 4.60 -27.87
CA ARG A 92 -2.83 4.22 -28.89
C ARG A 92 -3.99 5.20 -28.99
N LEU A 93 -4.14 6.14 -28.04
CA LEU A 93 -5.19 7.15 -28.10
C LEU A 93 -4.86 8.21 -29.16
N PRO A 94 -5.81 8.56 -30.06
CA PRO A 94 -5.63 9.69 -30.95
C PRO A 94 -5.59 11.00 -30.13
N ASN A 95 -4.70 11.92 -30.51
CA ASN A 95 -4.45 13.22 -29.84
C ASN A 95 -3.81 13.15 -28.44
N HIS A 96 -2.73 12.38 -28.27
CA HIS A 96 -1.88 12.50 -27.09
C HIS A 96 -0.68 13.42 -27.38
N ASP A 97 -0.51 14.47 -26.58
CA ASP A 97 0.63 15.40 -26.69
C ASP A 97 1.84 14.99 -25.83
N ILE A 98 1.72 13.89 -25.06
CA ILE A 98 2.72 13.46 -24.08
C ILE A 98 3.56 12.32 -24.66
N SER A 99 4.88 12.47 -24.68
CA SER A 99 5.78 11.43 -25.15
C SER A 99 5.84 10.22 -24.21
N ARG A 100 6.12 9.04 -24.77
CA ARG A 100 6.38 7.80 -24.03
C ARG A 100 7.42 7.98 -22.92
N ASP A 101 8.51 8.68 -23.20
CA ASP A 101 9.59 8.92 -22.23
C ASP A 101 9.11 9.78 -21.05
N THR A 102 8.23 10.76 -21.32
CA THR A 102 7.64 11.59 -20.28
C THR A 102 6.74 10.75 -19.37
N LEU A 103 5.89 9.89 -19.92
CA LEU A 103 5.04 8.99 -19.12
C LEU A 103 5.86 8.01 -18.27
N ARG A 104 6.96 7.50 -18.83
CA ARG A 104 7.87 6.60 -18.09
C ARG A 104 8.54 7.34 -16.93
N SER A 105 8.99 8.57 -17.16
CA SER A 105 9.55 9.43 -16.10
C SER A 105 8.51 9.74 -15.01
N LEU A 106 7.28 10.08 -15.39
CA LEU A 106 6.18 10.30 -14.44
C LEU A 106 5.87 9.05 -13.61
N THR A 107 5.91 7.87 -14.21
CA THR A 107 5.75 6.60 -13.50
C THR A 107 6.87 6.39 -12.48
N GLN A 108 8.13 6.68 -12.84
CA GLN A 108 9.25 6.60 -11.91
C GLN A 108 9.10 7.59 -10.75
N VAL A 109 8.69 8.83 -11.03
CA VAL A 109 8.41 9.83 -9.99
C VAL A 109 7.31 9.33 -9.05
N LEU A 110 6.22 8.78 -9.59
CA LEU A 110 5.14 8.21 -8.80
C LEU A 110 5.64 7.07 -7.89
N LEU A 111 6.46 6.18 -8.44
CA LEU A 111 7.03 5.06 -7.68
C LEU A 111 7.92 5.54 -6.53
N VAL A 112 8.74 6.57 -6.76
CA VAL A 112 9.56 7.19 -5.72
C VAL A 112 8.67 7.81 -4.65
N LEU A 113 7.62 8.55 -5.02
CA LEU A 113 6.71 9.17 -4.07
C LEU A 113 5.98 8.14 -3.21
N VAL A 114 5.49 7.05 -3.80
CA VAL A 114 4.85 5.94 -3.07
C VAL A 114 5.83 5.34 -2.06
N ASN A 115 7.06 5.05 -2.47
CA ASN A 115 8.07 4.46 -1.59
C ASN A 115 8.49 5.40 -0.46
N ILE A 116 8.67 6.70 -0.73
CA ILE A 116 8.97 7.70 0.30
C ILE A 116 7.82 7.75 1.31
N PHE A 117 6.58 7.79 0.83
CA PHE A 117 5.41 7.86 1.70
C PHE A 117 5.29 6.61 2.59
N THR A 118 5.29 5.41 2.01
CA THR A 118 5.16 4.16 2.78
C THR A 118 6.37 3.90 3.66
N GLY A 119 7.58 4.22 3.18
CA GLY A 119 8.83 4.11 3.93
C GLY A 119 8.89 5.06 5.13
N SER A 120 8.45 6.31 4.95
CA SER A 120 8.35 7.28 6.05
C SER A 120 7.34 6.83 7.10
N LEU A 121 6.15 6.38 6.67
CA LEU A 121 5.15 5.82 7.60
C LEU A 121 5.71 4.63 8.38
N ALA A 122 6.29 3.64 7.69
CA ALA A 122 6.86 2.48 8.33
C ALA A 122 7.99 2.83 9.31
N SER A 123 8.89 3.74 8.93
CA SER A 123 10.01 4.17 9.77
C SER A 123 9.52 4.86 11.04
N ASN A 124 8.54 5.75 10.94
CA ASN A 124 7.95 6.43 12.09
C ASN A 124 7.25 5.46 13.04
N VAL A 125 6.50 4.49 12.49
CA VAL A 125 5.84 3.44 13.29
C VAL A 125 6.88 2.56 13.98
N LEU A 126 7.94 2.17 13.27
CA LEU A 126 9.02 1.36 13.82
C LEU A 126 9.75 2.11 14.92
N PHE A 127 10.12 3.37 14.69
CA PHE A 127 10.75 4.24 15.67
C PHE A 127 9.90 4.37 16.93
N GLN A 128 8.60 4.66 16.78
CA GLN A 128 7.67 4.71 17.90
C GLN A 128 7.61 3.38 18.66
N GLY A 129 7.61 2.25 17.95
CA GLY A 129 7.63 0.93 18.56
C GLY A 129 8.92 0.63 19.34
N LEU A 130 10.08 1.00 18.80
CA LEU A 130 11.38 0.77 19.41
C LEU A 130 11.63 1.67 20.63
N CYS A 131 11.17 2.93 20.56
CA CYS A 131 11.31 3.92 21.62
C CYS A 131 10.25 3.79 22.72
N LYS A 132 9.19 3.01 22.50
CA LYS A 132 8.19 2.74 23.53
C LYS A 132 8.88 1.98 24.67
N THR A 133 9.07 2.65 25.80
CA THR A 133 9.66 2.07 27.00
C THR A 133 8.88 0.81 27.37
N LEU A 134 9.62 -0.26 27.65
CA LEU A 134 9.09 -1.46 28.27
C LEU A 134 8.71 -1.11 29.73
N ASP A 135 7.69 -0.30 29.92
CA ASP A 135 7.07 -0.16 31.23
C ASP A 135 6.28 -1.45 31.49
N SER A 136 7.04 -2.44 31.93
CA SER A 136 6.55 -3.60 32.65
C SER A 136 5.90 -3.09 33.93
N LYS A 137 4.59 -2.81 33.86
CA LYS A 137 3.72 -3.11 34.99
C LYS A 137 3.25 -4.54 34.87
#